data_AF-A0A0Q5QCL6-F1
#
_entry.id   AF-A0A0Q5QCL6-F1
#
_cell.length_a   1.000
_cell.length_b   1.000
_cell.length_c   1.000
_cell.angle_alpha   90.00
_cell.angle_beta   90.00
_cell.angle_gamma   90.00
#
_symmetry.space_group_name_H-M   'P 1'
#
loop_
_entity.id
_entity.type
_entity.pdbx_description
1 polymer ?
#
loop_
_entity_poly.entity_id
_entity_poly.type
_entity_poly.pdbx_seq_one_letter_code
_entity_poly.pdbx_strand_id
1 'polypeptide(L)'
;MGELDFGDGLVLPCTAGRLMLWLLWTSIGAPVPVVSILGVSQKAAMMRIYREADALGQYSPKHAAALRNHVHFEGGVATFRPAHRCR
;
A
#
# COMPACT_ATOMS: atom_id res chain seq x y z
N MET A 1 4.89 4.75 -19.06
CA MET A 1 4.53 4.04 -17.81
C MET A 1 4.54 5.08 -16.71
N GLY A 2 3.49 5.16 -15.88
CA GLY A 2 3.40 6.19 -14.84
C GLY A 2 4.35 5.90 -13.67
N GLU A 3 4.69 6.96 -12.94
CA GLU A 3 5.44 6.89 -11.69
C GLU A 3 4.52 7.21 -10.50
N LEU A 4 4.84 6.66 -9.33
CA LEU A 4 4.09 6.84 -8.09
C LEU A 4 4.98 7.56 -7.08
N ASP A 5 4.54 8.74 -6.65
CA ASP A 5 5.22 9.54 -5.62
C ASP A 5 4.64 9.24 -4.24
N PHE A 6 5.48 8.68 -3.36
CA PHE A 6 5.14 8.39 -1.97
C PHE A 6 5.48 9.55 -1.01
N GLY A 7 6.03 10.65 -1.53
CA GLY A 7 6.61 11.73 -0.73
C GLY A 7 8.07 11.47 -0.35
N ASP A 8 8.70 12.44 0.31
CA ASP A 8 10.11 12.37 0.74
C ASP A 8 11.11 12.04 -0.40
N GLY A 9 10.77 12.39 -1.66
CA GLY A 9 11.59 12.12 -2.84
C GLY A 9 11.52 10.67 -3.34
N LEU A 10 10.63 9.83 -2.79
CA LEU A 10 10.47 8.43 -3.17
C LEU A 10 9.50 8.28 -4.35
N VAL A 11 10.07 8.15 -5.54
CA VAL A 11 9.34 7.90 -6.78
C VAL A 11 9.61 6.49 -7.27
N LEU A 12 8.55 5.72 -7.52
CA LEU A 12 8.65 4.32 -7.93
C LEU A 12 7.85 4.02 -9.20
N PRO A 13 8.27 3.04 -10.03
CA PRO A 13 7.50 2.66 -11.21
C PRO A 13 6.15 2.05 -10.81
N CYS A 14 5.10 2.45 -11.52
CA CYS A 14 3.74 2.00 -11.27
C CYS A 14 3.55 0.53 -11.65
N THR A 15 3.47 -0.32 -10.62
CA THR A 15 2.98 -1.70 -10.73
C THR A 15 1.61 -1.79 -10.07
N ALA A 16 0.80 -2.81 -10.40
CA ALA A 16 -0.50 -3.00 -9.77
C ALA A 16 -0.42 -3.06 -8.23
N GLY A 17 0.63 -3.69 -7.69
CA GLY A 17 0.85 -3.77 -6.25
C GLY A 17 1.25 -2.43 -5.62
N ARG A 18 2.19 -1.70 -6.25
CA ARG A 18 2.61 -0.37 -5.78
C ARG A 18 1.51 0.66 -5.90
N LEU A 19 0.67 0.56 -6.93
CA LEU A 19 -0.52 1.38 -7.06
C LEU A 19 -1.44 1.20 -5.84
N MET A 20 -1.59 -0.03 -5.32
CA MET A 20 -2.41 -0.27 -4.14
C MET A 20 -1.80 0.35 -2.89
N LEU A 21 -0.48 0.21 -2.71
CA LEU A 21 0.23 0.85 -1.61
C LEU A 21 0.15 2.36 -1.69
N TRP A 22 0.28 2.92 -2.89
CA TRP A 22 0.17 4.35 -3.14
C TRP A 22 -1.25 4.86 -2.87
N LEU A 23 -2.28 4.18 -3.35
CA LEU A 23 -3.68 4.51 -3.05
C LEU A 23 -3.96 4.48 -1.55
N LEU A 24 -3.46 3.46 -0.85
CA LEU A 24 -3.56 3.35 0.61
C LEU A 24 -2.86 4.52 1.30
N TRP A 25 -1.64 4.86 0.84
CA TRP A 25 -0.83 5.93 1.40
C TRP A 25 -1.44 7.33 1.19
N THR A 26 -1.97 7.61 0.00
CA THR A 26 -2.57 8.90 -0.35
C THR A 26 -4.01 9.04 0.13
N SER A 27 -4.73 7.93 0.29
CA SER A 27 -6.15 7.90 0.70
C SER A 27 -6.30 7.40 2.14
N ILE A 28 -5.71 8.11 3.10
CA ILE A 28 -5.72 7.72 4.51
C ILE A 28 -7.15 7.58 5.04
N GLY A 29 -7.43 6.42 5.65
CA GLY A 29 -8.74 6.08 6.21
C GLY A 29 -9.78 5.65 5.18
N ALA A 30 -9.52 5.81 3.88
CA ALA A 30 -10.43 5.38 2.83
C ALA A 30 -10.29 3.88 2.55
N PRO A 31 -11.40 3.17 2.28
CA PRO A 31 -11.37 1.78 1.85
C PRO A 31 -10.89 1.67 0.40
N VAL A 32 -9.89 0.83 0.17
CA VAL A 32 -9.36 0.48 -1.16
C VAL A 32 -9.76 -0.96 -1.49
N PRO A 33 -10.56 -1.20 -2.55
CA PRO A 33 -11.02 -2.54 -2.91
C PRO A 33 -9.94 -3.33 -3.67
N VAL A 34 -8.93 -3.78 -2.94
CA VAL A 34 -7.72 -4.42 -3.49
C VAL A 34 -8.03 -5.65 -4.34
N VAL A 35 -8.92 -6.52 -3.87
CA VAL A 35 -9.29 -7.75 -4.60
C VAL A 35 -9.88 -7.43 -5.96
N SER A 36 -10.79 -6.46 -6.02
CA SER A 36 -11.43 -6.02 -7.27
C SER A 36 -10.42 -5.40 -8.23
N ILE A 37 -9.45 -4.63 -7.72
CA ILE A 37 -8.45 -3.96 -8.56
C ILE A 37 -7.40 -4.95 -9.07
N LEU A 38 -6.96 -5.89 -8.23
CA LEU A 38 -5.96 -6.89 -8.61
C LEU A 38 -6.55 -8.07 -9.39
N GLY A 39 -7.86 -8.32 -9.30
CA GLY A 39 -8.53 -9.44 -9.98
C GLY A 39 -8.10 -10.82 -9.46
N VAL A 40 -7.70 -10.92 -8.20
CA VAL A 40 -7.17 -12.16 -7.59
C VAL A 40 -7.91 -12.52 -6.30
N SER A 41 -7.72 -13.74 -5.81
CA SER A 41 -8.31 -14.16 -4.53
C SER A 41 -7.87 -13.27 -3.36
N GLN A 42 -8.70 -13.20 -2.32
CA GLN A 42 -8.42 -12.42 -1.11
C GLN A 42 -7.02 -12.68 -0.53
N LYS A 43 -6.64 -13.95 -0.42
CA LYS A 43 -5.32 -14.36 0.08
C LYS A 43 -4.20 -13.91 -0.84
N ALA A 44 -4.37 -14.02 -2.16
CA ALA A 44 -3.36 -13.58 -3.13
C ALA A 44 -3.19 -12.05 -3.12
N ALA A 45 -4.30 -11.30 -3.01
CA ALA A 45 -4.29 -9.85 -2.90
C ALA A 45 -3.53 -9.39 -1.65
N MET A 46 -3.85 -9.98 -0.49
CA MET A 46 -3.17 -9.70 0.77
C MET A 46 -1.67 -10.01 0.70
N MET A 47 -1.28 -11.19 0.21
CA MET A 47 0.13 -11.54 0.04
C MET A 47 0.87 -10.59 -0.91
N ARG A 48 0.21 -10.16 -1.98
CA ARG A 48 0.82 -9.25 -2.96
C ARG A 48 1.08 -7.87 -2.36
N ILE A 49 0.13 -7.32 -1.60
CA ILE A 49 0.32 -6.06 -0.87
C ILE A 49 1.51 -6.17 0.09
N TYR A 50 1.57 -7.23 0.91
CA TYR A 50 2.66 -7.37 1.88
C TYR A 50 4.02 -7.55 1.20
N ARG A 51 4.10 -8.34 0.12
CA ARG A 51 5.35 -8.49 -0.65
C ARG A 51 5.82 -7.17 -1.25
N GLU A 52 4.89 -6.35 -1.74
CA GLU A 52 5.23 -5.05 -2.32
C GLU A 52 5.63 -4.05 -1.22
N ALA A 53 5.03 -4.13 -0.03
CA ALA A 53 5.43 -3.34 1.13
C ALA A 53 6.83 -3.74 1.62
N ASP A 54 7.16 -5.04 1.62
CA ASP A 54 8.50 -5.51 1.94
C ASP A 54 9.51 -5.06 0.86
N ALA A 55 9.14 -5.11 -0.42
CA ALA A 55 9.98 -4.60 -1.52
C ALA A 55 10.19 -3.09 -1.42
N LEU A 56 9.17 -2.33 -1.00
CA LEU A 56 9.29 -0.90 -0.68
C LEU A 56 10.31 -0.65 0.42
N GLY A 57 10.46 -1.58 1.37
CA GLY A 57 11.40 -1.48 2.49
C GLY A 57 12.86 -1.39 2.07
N GLN A 58 13.22 -1.88 0.87
CA GLN A 58 14.56 -1.72 0.31
C GLN A 58 14.87 -0.26 -0.06
N TYR A 59 13.85 0.52 -0.39
CA TYR A 59 13.98 1.93 -0.80
C TYR A 59 13.63 2.88 0.34
N SER A 60 12.62 2.53 1.14
CA SER A 60 12.19 3.30 2.29
C SER A 60 11.65 2.40 3.41
N PRO A 61 12.51 2.04 4.38
CA PRO A 61 12.11 1.26 5.54
C PRO A 61 10.97 1.90 6.34
N LYS A 62 10.95 3.24 6.42
CA LYS A 62 9.92 4.03 7.10
C LYS A 62 8.53 3.80 6.49
N HIS A 63 8.40 3.92 5.17
CA HIS A 63 7.12 3.72 4.48
C HIS A 63 6.65 2.27 4.56
N ALA A 64 7.57 1.32 4.39
CA ALA A 64 7.27 -0.11 4.50
C ALA A 64 6.75 -0.48 5.90
N ALA A 65 7.43 -0.02 6.96
CA ALA A 65 7.02 -0.27 8.33
C ALA A 65 5.63 0.34 8.61
N ALA A 66 5.38 1.57 8.15
CA ALA A 66 4.09 2.22 8.31
C ALA A 66 2.97 1.42 7.63
N LEU A 67 3.14 1.05 6.35
CA LEU A 67 2.14 0.27 5.62
C LEU A 67 1.92 -1.10 6.25
N ARG A 68 2.97 -1.79 6.70
CA ARG A 68 2.84 -3.10 7.33
C ARG A 68 2.07 -3.07 8.65
N ASN A 69 2.31 -2.05 9.47
CA ASN A 69 1.73 -1.97 10.81
C ASN A 69 0.33 -1.34 10.83
N HIS A 70 -0.04 -0.62 9.78
CA HIS A 70 -1.25 0.22 9.77
C HIS A 70 -2.22 -0.07 8.62
N VAL A 71 -1.91 -1.05 7.76
CA VAL A 71 -2.88 -1.57 6.79
C VAL A 71 -3.73 -2.65 7.44
N HIS A 72 -5.03 -2.41 7.48
CA HIS A 72 -6.03 -3.39 7.86
C HIS A 72 -6.68 -3.95 6.60
N PHE A 73 -6.77 -5.27 6.52
CA PHE A 73 -7.33 -5.96 5.36
C PHE A 73 -8.52 -6.83 5.79
N GLU A 74 -9.70 -6.52 5.27
CA GLU A 74 -10.96 -7.20 5.61
C GLU A 74 -11.83 -7.36 4.36
N GLY A 75 -12.36 -8.56 4.12
CA GLY A 75 -13.31 -8.80 3.02
C GLY A 75 -12.78 -8.47 1.61
N GLY A 76 -11.45 -8.42 1.40
CA GLY A 76 -10.87 -8.02 0.11
C GLY A 76 -10.64 -6.52 -0.05
N VAL A 77 -10.93 -5.74 0.99
CA VAL A 77 -10.73 -4.29 1.09
C VAL A 77 -9.57 -4.03 2.05
N ALA A 78 -8.68 -3.11 1.68
CA ALA A 78 -7.63 -2.62 2.56
C ALA A 78 -7.93 -1.19 2.99
N THR A 79 -7.60 -0.86 4.24
CA THR A 79 -7.63 0.51 4.75
C THR A 79 -6.29 0.81 5.40
N PHE A 80 -5.79 2.02 5.22
CA PHE A 80 -4.54 2.46 5.86
C PHE A 80 -4.83 3.57 6.86
N ARG A 81 -4.43 3.35 8.12
CA ARG A 81 -4.65 4.29 9.24
C ARG A 81 -3.37 4.41 10.07
N PRO A 82 -2.43 5.31 9.70
CA PRO A 82 -1.20 5.47 10.46
C PRO A 82 -1.51 5.91 11.89
N ALA A 83 -0.94 5.22 12.88
CA ALA A 83 -1.24 5.46 14.30
C ALA A 83 -0.89 6.89 14.76
N HIS A 84 -0.03 7.60 14.02
CA HIS A 84 0.25 9.01 14.24
C HIS A 84 0.37 9.74 12.90
N ARG A 85 -0.70 10.44 12.50
CA ARG A 85 -0.54 11.68 11.73
C ARG A 85 -0.48 12.83 12.75
N CYS A 86 0.46 12.76 13.69
CA CYS A 86 0.81 13.94 14.47
C CYS A 86 1.50 14.89 13.50
N ARG A 87 0.75 15.92 13.11
CA ARG A 87 1.28 17.13 12.45
C ARG A 87 2.50 17.66 13.17
#